data_AF-A0A0U2X2E8-F1
#
_entry.id   AF-A0A0U2X2E8-F1
#
_cell.length_a   1.000
_cell.length_b   1.000
_cell.length_c   1.000
_cell.angle_alpha   90.00
_cell.angle_beta   90.00
_cell.angle_gamma   90.00
#
_symmetry.space_group_name_H-M   'P 1'
#
loop_
_entity.id
_entity.type
_entity.pdbx_description
1 polymer ?
#
loop_
_entity_poly.entity_id
_entity_poly.type
_entity_poly.pdbx_seq_one_letter_code
_entity_poly.pdbx_strand_id
1 'polypeptide(L)' 'MYKGAEQKVVQLAAAFANVASTKQCSFYDLARLASVSSEDGVHLDEKQHQKISDALEAIIREF' A
#
# COMPACT_ATOMS: atom_id res chain seq x y z
N MET A 1 9.28 -17.49 -8.74
CA MET A 1 9.68 -16.45 -7.77
C MET A 1 10.38 -15.31 -8.50
N TYR A 2 9.96 -14.06 -8.28
CA TYR A 2 10.60 -12.89 -8.88
C TYR A 2 11.90 -12.54 -8.15
N LYS A 3 13.03 -12.55 -8.86
CA LYS A 3 14.35 -12.30 -8.27
C LYS A 3 14.42 -10.91 -7.64
N GLY A 4 14.68 -10.85 -6.34
CA GLY A 4 14.81 -9.62 -5.56
C GLY A 4 13.47 -8.92 -5.21
N ALA A 5 12.33 -9.59 -5.41
CA ALA A 5 11.03 -8.97 -5.13
C ALA A 5 10.83 -8.59 -3.66
N GLU A 6 11.31 -9.40 -2.72
CA GLU A 6 11.25 -9.11 -1.28
C GLU A 6 11.94 -7.79 -0.94
N GLN A 7 13.15 -7.58 -1.46
CA GLN A 7 13.91 -6.36 -1.23
C GLN A 7 13.26 -5.15 -1.92
N LYS A 8 12.75 -5.35 -3.14
CA LYS A 8 12.08 -4.28 -3.91
C LYS A 8 10.77 -3.85 -3.26
N VAL A 9 9.99 -4.78 -2.72
CA VAL A 9 8.69 -4.46 -2.10
C VAL A 9 8.87 -3.63 -0.83
N VAL A 10 9.91 -3.93 -0.03
CA VAL A 10 10.23 -3.17 1.20
C VAL A 10 10.67 -1.74 0.88
N GLN A 11 11.30 -1.51 -0.27
CA GLN A 11 11.77 -0.19 -0.68
C GLN A 11 10.71 0.67 -1.37
N LEU A 12 9.62 0.06 -1.86
CA LEU A 12 8.64 0.74 -2.71
C LEU A 12 7.95 1.90 -1.99
N ALA A 13 7.58 1.71 -0.72
CA ALA A 13 6.95 2.75 0.08
C ALA A 13 7.86 3.97 0.26
N ALA A 14 9.14 3.77 0.56
CA ALA A 14 10.11 4.86 0.70
C ALA A 14 10.34 5.59 -0.63
N ALA A 15 10.41 4.86 -1.75
CA ALA A 15 10.55 5.45 -3.07
C ALA A 15 9.33 6.32 -3.45
N PHE A 16 8.12 5.83 -3.20
CA PHE A 16 6.89 6.58 -3.50
C PHE A 16 6.71 7.79 -2.57
N ALA A 17 7.04 7.66 -1.28
CA ALA A 17 7.06 8.79 -0.35
C ALA A 17 7.99 9.92 -0.83
N ASN A 18 9.17 9.58 -1.34
CA ASN A 18 10.10 10.56 -1.88
C ASN A 18 9.55 11.26 -3.14
N VAL A 19 8.90 10.50 -4.04
CA VAL A 19 8.22 11.09 -5.22
C VAL A 19 7.11 12.02 -4.79
N ALA A 20 6.26 11.62 -3.84
CA ALA A 20 5.14 12.43 -3.38
C ALA A 20 5.60 13.72 -2.70
N SER A 21 6.65 13.64 -1.87
CA SER A 21 7.29 14.82 -1.29
C SER A 21 7.83 15.77 -2.37
N THR A 22 8.50 15.25 -3.39
CA THR A 22 9.02 16.04 -4.53
C THR A 22 7.89 16.70 -5.33
N LYS A 23 6.76 16.01 -5.46
CA LYS A 23 5.58 16.47 -6.22
C LYS A 23 4.58 17.26 -5.38
N GLN A 24 4.85 17.45 -4.09
CA GLN A 24 3.96 18.11 -3.13
C GLN A 24 2.55 17.51 -3.13
N CYS A 25 2.46 16.17 -3.17
CA CYS A 25 1.20 15.45 -3.05
C CYS A 25 1.21 14.52 -1.83
N SER A 26 0.01 14.16 -1.36
CA SER A 26 -0.16 13.20 -0.27
C SER A 26 0.26 11.79 -0.71
N PHE A 27 0.84 11.04 0.22
CA PHE A 27 1.20 9.63 0.03
C PHE A 27 0.70 8.79 1.19
N TYR A 28 0.13 7.62 0.88
CA TYR A 28 -0.36 6.66 1.85
C TYR A 28 0.19 5.28 1.53
N ASP A 29 0.87 4.68 2.50
CA ASP A 29 1.40 3.33 2.41
C ASP A 29 0.36 2.32 2.89
N LEU A 30 -0.36 1.70 1.95
CA LEU A 30 -1.42 0.73 2.26
C LEU A 30 -0.89 -0.56 2.91
N ALA A 31 0.41 -0.85 2.81
CA ALA A 31 1.01 -2.01 3.48
C ALA A 31 0.96 -1.89 5.01
N ARG A 32 0.74 -0.67 5.55
CA ARG A 32 0.50 -0.44 6.99
C ARG A 32 -0.90 -0.84 7.45
N LEU A 33 -1.82 -1.07 6.51
CA LEU A 33 -3.24 -1.34 6.77
C LEU A 33 -3.62 -2.78 6.44
N ALA A 34 -3.08 -3.32 5.35
CA ALA A 34 -3.35 -4.67 4.89
C ALA A 34 -2.09 -5.32 4.30
N SER A 35 -1.90 -6.60 4.59
CA SER A 35 -0.96 -7.47 3.88
C SER A 35 -1.72 -8.24 2.79
N VAL A 36 -0.98 -8.81 1.84
CA VAL A 36 -1.51 -9.72 0.82
C VAL A 36 -2.16 -10.96 1.45
N SER A 37 -3.12 -11.58 0.75
CA SER A 37 -3.79 -12.80 1.17
C SER A 37 -2.82 -13.98 1.28
N SER A 38 -3.17 -14.94 2.13
CA SER A 38 -2.39 -16.19 2.26
C SER A 38 -2.63 -17.17 1.12
N GLU A 39 -3.63 -16.93 0.26
CA GLU A 39 -3.99 -17.82 -0.85
C GLU A 39 -2.86 -17.91 -1.88
N ASP A 40 -2.30 -16.77 -2.27
CA ASP A 40 -1.20 -16.72 -3.23
C ASP A 40 -0.03 -15.79 -2.85
N GLY A 41 -0.17 -15.04 -1.75
CA GLY A 41 0.86 -14.09 -1.31
C GLY A 41 1.06 -12.90 -2.26
N VAL A 42 0.09 -12.61 -3.14
CA VAL A 42 0.17 -11.53 -4.13
C VAL A 42 -1.11 -10.69 -4.14
N HIS A 43 -2.28 -11.32 -4.21
CA HIS A 43 -3.56 -10.62 -4.29
C HIS A 43 -4.17 -10.38 -2.91
N LEU A 44 -5.16 -9.49 -2.87
CA LEU A 44 -5.96 -9.21 -1.69
C LEU A 44 -7.25 -10.03 -1.69
N ASP A 45 -7.70 -10.43 -0.51
CA ASP A 45 -9.00 -11.02 -0.26
C ASP A 45 -10.05 -9.96 0.13
N GLU A 46 -11.29 -10.39 0.28
CA GLU A 46 -12.43 -9.54 0.66
C GLU A 46 -12.18 -8.72 1.93
N LYS A 47 -11.55 -9.31 2.96
CA LYS A 47 -11.29 -8.63 4.24
C LYS A 47 -10.23 -7.55 4.07
N GLN A 48 -9.21 -7.81 3.27
CA GLN A 48 -8.13 -6.86 2.98
C GLN A 48 -8.63 -5.71 2.11
N HIS A 49 -9.47 -6.00 1.12
CA HIS A 49 -10.18 -4.98 0.34
C HIS A 49 -11.04 -4.07 1.22
N GLN A 50 -11.83 -4.64 2.15
CA GLN A 50 -12.66 -3.85 3.05
C GLN A 50 -11.84 -2.91 3.95
N LYS A 51 -10.77 -3.42 4.57
CA LYS A 51 -9.87 -2.60 5.42
C LYS A 51 -9.28 -1.40 4.67
N ILE A 52 -8.87 -1.60 3.42
CA ILE A 52 -8.35 -0.52 2.58
C ILE A 52 -9.46 0.49 2.27
N SER A 53 -10.67 0.01 1.95
CA SER A 53 -11.82 0.88 1.67
C SER A 53 -12.16 1.80 2.86
N ASP A 54 -12.26 1.24 4.07
CA ASP A 54 -12.62 2.00 5.28
C ASP A 54 -11.58 3.10 5.56
N ALA A 55 -10.29 2.77 5.41
CA ALA A 55 -9.20 3.73 5.60
C ALA A 55 -9.18 4.82 4.53
N LEU A 56 -9.40 4.46 3.26
CA LEU A 56 -9.47 5.44 2.17
C LEU A 56 -10.66 6.37 2.32
N GLU A 57 -11.82 5.89 2.79
CA GLU A 57 -12.97 6.75 3.06
C GLU A 57 -12.63 7.81 4.10
N ALA A 58 -11.99 7.43 5.21
CA ALA A 58 -11.56 8.38 6.24
C ALA A 58 -10.58 9.42 5.67
N ILE A 59 -9.59 8.97 4.90
CA ILE A 59 -8.61 9.84 4.24
C ILE A 59 -9.30 10.85 3.31
N ILE A 60 -10.22 10.38 2.46
CA ILE A 60 -10.90 11.23 1.46
C ILE A 60 -11.79 12.28 2.14
N ARG A 61 -12.41 11.95 3.28
CA ARG A 61 -13.25 12.90 4.04
C ARG A 61 -12.47 14.03 4.70
N GLU A 62 -11.15 13.89 4.85
CA GLU A 62 -10.26 14.92 5.41
C GLU A 62 -9.76 15.93 4.35
N PHE A 63 -10.06 15.72 3.07
CA PHE A 63 -9.81 16.67 1.97
C PHE A 63 -11.02 17.58 1.74
#